data_AF-A0A4R5CUK6-F1
#
_entry.id   AF-A0A4R5CUK6-F1
#
_cell.length_a   1.000
_cell.length_b   1.000
_cell.length_c   1.000
_cell.angle_alpha   90.00
_cell.angle_beta   90.00
_cell.angle_gamma   90.00
#
_symmetry.space_group_name_H-M   'P 1'
#
loop_
_entity.id
_entity.type
_entity.pdbx_description
1 polymer ?
#
loop_
_entity_poly.entity_id
_entity_poly.type
_entity_poly.pdbx_seq_one_letter_code
_entity_poly.pdbx_strand_id
1 'polypeptide(L)'
;MSKTSKITVKHFLNTNLKPYLINGVKHYSIYLLLVAFRQNTKVKSITFNEYYSEENFNEIFNSTDDFDKDLINNEINAITLISEIVTKELKEFDTAFITAYFKYCTTVSISNLNEYYYLTTAKIQDDLIDFNLRDFILENNIHQKTLFNYFGNTMQKQFQNYLKKNLKVKDLENITMLFNTAYFYESLEGFKESISKTKNSYLIDKYDKSFYLISNIKQKINNDYFTKKHGTDDEIFNKYLK
;
A
#
# COMPACT_ATOMS: atom_id res chain seq x y z
N MET A 1 -21.75 2.83 -12.75
CA MET A 1 -20.48 2.30 -12.24
C MET A 1 -19.58 1.97 -13.42
N SER A 2 -18.45 2.67 -13.60
CA SER A 2 -17.51 2.33 -14.68
C SER A 2 -16.88 0.97 -14.37
N LYS A 3 -16.88 0.04 -15.33
CA LYS A 3 -16.16 -1.23 -15.20
C LYS A 3 -14.71 -0.93 -14.82
N THR A 4 -14.30 -1.31 -13.61
CA THR A 4 -12.90 -1.25 -13.17
C THR A 4 -12.09 -2.12 -14.14
N SER A 5 -11.09 -1.53 -14.81
CA SER A 5 -10.25 -2.33 -15.70
C SER A 5 -9.48 -3.34 -14.86
N LYS A 6 -9.51 -4.62 -15.27
CA LYS A 6 -8.81 -5.69 -14.55
C LYS A 6 -7.30 -5.41 -14.56
N ILE A 7 -6.71 -5.32 -13.38
CA ILE A 7 -5.26 -5.27 -13.19
C ILE A 7 -4.73 -6.70 -13.24
N THR A 8 -3.68 -6.94 -14.02
CA THR A 8 -2.99 -8.23 -14.08
C THR A 8 -1.51 -8.03 -13.81
N VAL A 9 -0.94 -8.88 -12.97
CA VAL A 9 0.47 -8.85 -12.59
C VAL A 9 1.05 -10.24 -12.77
N LYS A 10 2.21 -10.34 -13.44
CA LYS A 10 2.94 -11.60 -13.58
C LYS A 10 4.44 -11.37 -13.49
N HIS A 11 5.14 -12.20 -12.75
CA HIS A 11 6.60 -12.22 -12.78
C HIS A 11 7.11 -12.81 -14.09
N PHE A 12 8.28 -12.34 -14.52
CA PHE A 12 9.02 -12.90 -15.65
C PHE A 12 10.52 -12.66 -15.48
N LEU A 13 11.32 -13.59 -15.99
CA LEU A 13 12.76 -13.44 -16.07
C LEU A 13 13.12 -12.56 -17.27
N ASN A 14 13.87 -11.47 -17.06
CA ASN A 14 14.17 -10.52 -18.14
C ASN A 14 15.45 -10.91 -18.90
N THR A 15 15.31 -11.85 -19.83
CA THR A 15 16.42 -12.36 -20.68
C THR A 15 16.89 -11.39 -21.76
N ASN A 16 16.19 -10.26 -21.94
CA ASN A 16 16.59 -9.20 -22.89
C ASN A 16 17.70 -8.30 -22.34
N LEU A 17 17.95 -8.33 -21.03
CA LEU A 17 19.07 -7.59 -20.43
C LEU A 17 20.35 -8.42 -20.48
N LYS A 18 21.50 -7.74 -20.45
CA LYS A 18 22.81 -8.41 -20.38
C LYS A 18 22.85 -9.30 -19.13
N PRO A 19 23.12 -10.61 -19.26
CA PRO A 19 23.20 -11.51 -18.12
C PRO A 19 24.43 -11.24 -17.25
N TYR A 20 24.34 -11.63 -15.99
CA TYR A 20 25.50 -11.85 -15.13
C TYR A 20 25.96 -13.31 -15.26
N LEU A 21 27.26 -13.54 -15.35
CA LEU A 21 27.82 -14.90 -15.47
C LEU A 21 28.35 -15.35 -14.11
N ILE A 22 27.78 -16.43 -13.57
CA ILE A 22 28.25 -17.10 -12.36
C ILE A 22 28.59 -18.53 -12.76
N ASN A 23 29.88 -18.90 -12.65
CA ASN A 23 30.37 -20.24 -13.04
C ASN A 23 29.94 -20.65 -14.47
N GLY A 24 29.92 -19.69 -15.40
CA GLY A 24 29.51 -19.93 -16.80
C GLY A 24 27.99 -19.95 -17.04
N VAL A 25 27.16 -19.89 -16.00
CA VAL A 25 25.70 -19.87 -16.11
C VAL A 25 25.18 -18.43 -16.16
N LYS A 26 24.27 -18.17 -17.10
CA LYS A 26 23.62 -16.85 -17.27
C LYS A 26 22.54 -16.63 -16.21
N HIS A 27 22.63 -15.50 -15.52
CA HIS A 27 21.64 -15.07 -14.53
C HIS A 27 21.07 -13.70 -14.90
N TYR A 28 19.77 -13.51 -14.66
CA TYR A 28 19.01 -12.31 -15.03
C TYR A 28 18.16 -11.82 -13.87
N SER A 29 17.79 -10.54 -13.88
CA SER A 29 16.85 -10.01 -12.89
C SER A 29 15.41 -10.38 -13.22
N ILE A 30 14.60 -10.58 -12.18
CA ILE A 30 13.17 -10.81 -12.27
C ILE A 30 12.41 -9.48 -12.26
N TYR A 31 11.39 -9.39 -13.10
CA TYR A 31 10.50 -8.24 -13.23
C TYR A 31 9.05 -8.69 -13.09
N LEU A 32 8.18 -7.77 -12.69
CA LEU A 32 6.73 -7.87 -12.76
C LEU A 32 6.24 -7.15 -14.02
N LEU A 33 5.46 -7.83 -14.83
CA LEU A 33 4.65 -7.24 -15.89
C LEU A 33 3.29 -6.86 -15.31
N LEU A 34 3.07 -5.56 -15.14
CA LEU A 34 1.81 -4.97 -14.70
C LEU A 34 1.03 -4.49 -15.93
N VAL A 35 -0.19 -4.99 -16.11
CA VAL A 35 -1.09 -4.64 -17.21
C VAL A 35 -2.42 -4.14 -16.66
N ALA A 36 -2.79 -2.91 -17.01
CA ALA A 36 -4.08 -2.32 -16.66
C ALA A 36 -4.41 -1.19 -17.64
N PHE A 37 -5.70 -0.89 -17.84
CA PHE A 37 -6.15 0.26 -18.66
C PHE A 37 -5.51 0.34 -20.06
N ARG A 38 -5.26 -0.82 -20.71
CA ARG A 38 -4.53 -0.96 -22.00
C ARG A 38 -3.08 -0.47 -21.99
N GLN A 39 -2.53 -0.22 -20.81
CA GLN A 39 -1.13 0.10 -20.61
C GLN A 39 -0.41 -1.12 -20.02
N ASN A 40 0.88 -1.22 -20.30
CA ASN A 40 1.76 -2.18 -19.65
C ASN A 40 2.97 -1.45 -19.06
N THR A 41 3.48 -1.95 -17.95
CA THR A 41 4.74 -1.51 -17.37
C THR A 41 5.49 -2.68 -16.77
N LYS A 42 6.82 -2.53 -16.72
CA LYS A 42 7.73 -3.50 -16.13
C LYS A 42 8.35 -2.91 -14.89
N VAL A 43 8.15 -3.56 -13.76
CA VAL A 43 8.69 -3.14 -12.46
C VAL A 43 9.68 -4.20 -12.00
N LYS A 44 10.88 -3.83 -11.55
CA LYS A 44 11.83 -4.82 -11.03
C LYS A 44 11.23 -5.46 -9.78
N SER A 45 11.34 -6.78 -9.64
CA SER A 45 10.93 -7.46 -8.42
C SER A 45 11.80 -7.00 -7.24
N ILE A 46 11.12 -6.72 -6.13
CA ILE A 46 11.65 -6.38 -4.83
C ILE A 46 11.87 -7.65 -4.03
N THR A 47 10.94 -8.61 -4.12
CA THR A 47 11.06 -9.91 -3.44
C THR A 47 12.20 -10.73 -4.02
N PHE A 48 12.35 -10.72 -5.34
CA PHE A 48 13.38 -11.44 -6.08
C PHE A 48 14.37 -10.45 -6.69
N ASN A 49 15.11 -9.74 -5.83
CA ASN A 49 15.95 -8.60 -6.21
C ASN A 49 17.35 -8.98 -6.75
N GLU A 50 17.72 -10.26 -6.66
CA GLU A 50 18.99 -10.83 -7.13
C GLU A 50 18.95 -11.23 -8.61
N TYR A 51 19.96 -11.97 -9.05
CA TYR A 51 20.05 -12.55 -10.39
C TYR A 51 19.77 -14.05 -10.33
N TYR A 52 18.88 -14.52 -11.21
CA TYR A 52 18.40 -15.90 -11.24
C TYR A 52 18.72 -16.52 -12.59
N SER A 53 19.13 -17.79 -12.57
CA SER A 53 19.18 -18.62 -13.77
C SER A 53 17.75 -18.95 -14.24
N GLU A 54 17.61 -19.43 -15.48
CA GLU A 54 16.33 -19.95 -15.97
C GLU A 54 15.83 -21.15 -15.14
N GLU A 55 16.76 -21.99 -14.68
CA GLU A 55 16.46 -23.13 -13.82
C GLU A 55 15.88 -22.69 -12.47
N ASN A 56 16.57 -21.80 -11.74
CA ASN A 56 16.09 -21.29 -10.45
C ASN A 56 14.75 -20.56 -10.60
N PHE A 57 14.56 -19.81 -11.70
CA PHE A 57 13.28 -19.17 -11.98
C PHE A 57 12.18 -20.22 -12.16
N ASN A 58 12.40 -21.26 -12.95
CA ASN A 58 11.39 -22.29 -13.17
C ASN A 58 11.10 -23.11 -11.90
N GLU A 59 12.11 -23.34 -11.06
CA GLU A 59 11.94 -24.01 -9.77
C GLU A 59 11.01 -23.20 -8.86
N ILE A 60 11.30 -21.92 -8.63
CA ILE A 60 10.51 -21.04 -7.74
C ILE A 60 9.08 -20.84 -8.28
N PHE A 61 8.94 -20.53 -9.57
CA PHE A 61 7.64 -20.11 -10.14
C PHE A 61 6.74 -21.28 -10.54
N ASN A 62 7.26 -22.51 -10.59
CA ASN A 62 6.47 -23.73 -10.70
C ASN A 62 6.47 -24.56 -9.40
N SER A 63 7.02 -24.01 -8.32
CA SER A 63 7.14 -24.67 -7.01
C SER A 63 5.76 -25.04 -6.47
N THR A 64 5.68 -26.22 -5.85
CA THR A 64 4.54 -26.60 -5.01
C THR A 64 4.68 -26.12 -3.58
N ASP A 65 5.85 -25.59 -3.20
CA ASP A 65 6.13 -25.09 -1.86
C ASP A 65 5.30 -23.83 -1.54
N ASP A 66 4.70 -23.80 -0.34
CA ASP A 66 3.82 -22.71 0.07
C ASP A 66 4.59 -21.42 0.39
N PHE A 67 5.86 -21.51 0.79
CA PHE A 67 6.71 -20.35 1.02
C PHE A 67 6.96 -19.58 -0.28
N ASP A 68 7.33 -20.29 -1.36
CA ASP A 68 7.54 -19.68 -2.68
C ASP A 68 6.25 -19.02 -3.20
N LYS A 69 5.13 -19.74 -3.10
CA LYS A 69 3.82 -19.20 -3.48
C LYS A 69 3.45 -17.96 -2.69
N ASP A 70 3.72 -17.94 -1.38
CA ASP A 70 3.44 -16.79 -0.53
C ASP A 70 4.31 -15.58 -0.89
N LEU A 71 5.59 -15.79 -1.21
CA LEU A 71 6.48 -14.72 -1.70
C LEU A 71 5.95 -14.09 -2.99
N ILE A 72 5.56 -14.93 -3.97
CA ILE A 72 5.00 -14.50 -5.26
C ILE A 72 3.68 -13.75 -5.05
N ASN A 73 2.76 -14.35 -4.31
CA ASN A 73 1.43 -13.79 -4.07
C ASN A 73 1.50 -12.50 -3.25
N ASN A 74 2.42 -12.39 -2.29
CA ASN A 74 2.62 -11.17 -1.52
C ASN A 74 3.02 -10.00 -2.41
N GLU A 75 3.99 -10.22 -3.30
CA GLU A 75 4.44 -9.16 -4.19
C GLU A 75 3.37 -8.75 -5.21
N ILE A 76 2.69 -9.74 -5.81
CA ILE A 76 1.56 -9.51 -6.73
C ILE A 76 0.46 -8.70 -6.03
N ASN A 77 0.06 -9.10 -4.83
CA ASN A 77 -1.00 -8.44 -4.10
C ASN A 77 -0.61 -7.00 -3.74
N ALA A 78 0.64 -6.79 -3.30
CA ALA A 78 1.13 -5.47 -2.92
C ALA A 78 1.08 -4.49 -4.10
N ILE A 79 1.66 -4.85 -5.25
CA ILE A 79 1.64 -3.96 -6.42
C ILE A 79 0.24 -3.79 -7.00
N THR A 80 -0.62 -4.82 -6.91
CA THR A 80 -2.02 -4.73 -7.35
C THR A 80 -2.78 -3.71 -6.50
N LEU A 81 -2.79 -3.87 -5.17
CA LEU A 81 -3.48 -2.95 -4.27
C LEU A 81 -2.96 -1.51 -4.40
N ILE A 82 -1.63 -1.34 -4.48
CA ILE A 82 -1.04 -0.03 -4.72
C ILE A 82 -1.54 0.57 -6.03
N SER A 83 -1.59 -0.21 -7.11
CA SER A 83 -2.08 0.27 -8.40
C SER A 83 -3.55 0.67 -8.35
N GLU A 84 -4.38 -0.10 -7.63
CA GLU A 84 -5.80 0.20 -7.44
C GLU A 84 -6.00 1.52 -6.69
N ILE A 85 -5.31 1.69 -5.55
CA ILE A 85 -5.40 2.90 -4.73
C ILE A 85 -4.89 4.11 -5.51
N VAL A 86 -3.68 4.02 -6.10
CA VAL A 86 -3.12 5.13 -6.87
C VAL A 86 -4.05 5.52 -8.02
N THR A 87 -4.57 4.55 -8.77
CA THR A 87 -5.49 4.86 -9.88
C THR A 87 -6.78 5.50 -9.40
N LYS A 88 -7.32 5.00 -8.28
CA LYS A 88 -8.54 5.55 -7.68
C LYS A 88 -8.32 6.98 -7.19
N GLU A 89 -7.20 7.27 -6.55
CA GLU A 89 -6.93 8.56 -5.92
C GLU A 89 -6.44 9.61 -6.92
N LEU A 90 -5.58 9.23 -7.87
CA LEU A 90 -5.08 10.12 -8.92
C LEU A 90 -6.04 10.23 -10.13
N LYS A 91 -7.06 9.37 -10.20
CA LYS A 91 -7.99 9.24 -11.35
C LYS A 91 -7.28 8.90 -12.67
N GLU A 92 -6.06 8.38 -12.60
CA GLU A 92 -5.22 8.02 -13.74
C GLU A 92 -4.35 6.81 -13.39
N PHE A 93 -4.16 5.90 -14.34
CA PHE A 93 -3.18 4.83 -14.21
C PHE A 93 -1.79 5.35 -14.63
N ASP A 94 -1.03 5.89 -13.68
CA ASP A 94 0.32 6.41 -13.92
C ASP A 94 1.38 5.39 -13.49
N THR A 95 2.03 4.80 -14.49
CA THR A 95 3.03 3.75 -14.28
C THR A 95 4.29 4.25 -13.56
N ALA A 96 4.67 5.52 -13.73
CA ALA A 96 5.84 6.09 -13.05
C ALA A 96 5.55 6.35 -11.58
N PHE A 97 4.35 6.88 -11.27
CA PHE A 97 3.90 7.05 -9.89
C PHE A 97 3.80 5.69 -9.19
N ILE A 98 3.11 4.72 -9.79
CA ILE A 98 2.93 3.37 -9.23
C ILE A 98 4.30 2.73 -8.97
N THR A 99 5.23 2.79 -9.92
CA THR A 99 6.57 2.20 -9.77
C THR A 99 7.38 2.88 -8.68
N ALA A 100 7.36 4.22 -8.64
CA ALA A 100 8.08 4.99 -7.63
C ALA A 100 7.53 4.72 -6.23
N TYR A 101 6.20 4.73 -6.09
CA TYR A 101 5.52 4.50 -4.83
C TYR A 101 5.68 3.05 -4.35
N PHE A 102 5.56 2.06 -5.24
CA PHE A 102 5.84 0.66 -4.93
C PHE A 102 7.27 0.46 -4.38
N LYS A 103 8.27 1.11 -4.99
CA LYS A 103 9.64 1.10 -4.47
C LYS A 103 9.75 1.80 -3.11
N TYR A 104 9.09 2.93 -2.93
CA TYR A 104 9.09 3.66 -1.67
C TYR A 104 8.51 2.82 -0.52
N CYS A 105 7.44 2.06 -0.77
CA CYS A 105 6.79 1.20 0.23
C CYS A 105 7.74 0.17 0.88
N THR A 106 8.85 -0.18 0.25
CA THR A 106 9.85 -1.12 0.83
C THR A 106 10.81 -0.47 1.79
N THR A 107 10.87 0.85 1.80
CA THR A 107 11.80 1.64 2.61
C THR A 107 11.14 2.23 3.85
N VAL A 108 9.81 2.27 3.87
CA VAL A 108 9.04 2.92 4.94
C VAL A 108 8.45 1.89 5.86
N SER A 109 8.83 2.00 7.13
CA SER A 109 8.22 1.24 8.21
C SER A 109 6.79 1.72 8.44
N ILE A 110 5.87 0.78 8.69
CA ILE A 110 4.49 1.09 9.08
C ILE A 110 4.47 1.91 10.37
N SER A 111 5.40 1.66 11.30
CA SER A 111 5.52 2.43 12.55
C SER A 111 5.93 3.88 12.36
N ASN A 112 6.49 4.26 11.20
CA ASN A 112 6.80 5.65 10.91
C ASN A 112 5.58 6.43 10.42
N LEU A 113 4.49 5.74 10.07
CA LEU A 113 3.20 6.33 9.68
C LEU A 113 2.42 6.65 10.96
N ASN A 114 2.98 7.58 11.76
CA ASN A 114 2.77 7.67 13.19
C ASN A 114 1.61 8.57 13.65
N GLU A 115 0.76 9.10 12.74
CA GLU A 115 -0.20 10.15 13.12
C GLU A 115 -1.68 9.77 13.02
N TYR A 116 -2.04 8.59 12.49
CA TYR A 116 -3.42 8.12 12.49
C TYR A 116 -3.64 6.83 13.28
N TYR A 117 -3.46 6.98 14.59
CA TYR A 117 -4.09 6.15 15.60
C TYR A 117 -5.63 6.33 15.66
N TYR A 118 -6.20 7.20 14.82
CA TYR A 118 -7.58 7.70 14.93
C TYR A 118 -8.39 7.65 13.63
N LEU A 119 -8.15 6.66 12.77
CA LEU A 119 -9.20 6.21 11.83
C LEU A 119 -10.26 5.40 12.59
N THR A 120 -10.75 6.00 13.65
CA THR A 120 -11.90 5.59 14.43
C THR A 120 -12.97 6.59 14.07
N THR A 121 -14.16 6.11 13.71
CA THR A 121 -15.27 6.89 13.13
C THR A 121 -15.29 7.04 11.60
N ALA A 122 -14.94 5.99 10.85
CA ALA A 122 -15.68 5.79 9.61
C ALA A 122 -17.14 5.49 9.98
N LYS A 123 -18.09 6.32 9.54
CA LYS A 123 -19.53 6.04 9.66
C LYS A 123 -19.83 4.83 8.76
N ILE A 124 -19.62 3.63 9.27
CA ILE A 124 -19.97 2.39 8.57
C ILE A 124 -21.36 2.04 9.05
N GLN A 125 -22.38 2.34 8.22
CA GLN A 125 -23.78 1.99 8.50
C GLN A 125 -24.32 2.58 9.82
N ASP A 126 -24.13 3.88 10.03
CA ASP A 126 -24.63 4.65 11.19
C ASP A 126 -24.08 4.29 12.58
N ASP A 127 -23.30 3.21 12.71
CA ASP A 127 -22.59 2.88 13.94
C ASP A 127 -21.17 3.47 13.93
N LEU A 128 -20.84 4.18 15.01
CA LEU A 128 -19.48 4.62 15.31
C LEU A 128 -18.66 3.40 15.74
N ILE A 129 -17.95 2.81 14.78
CA ILE A 129 -16.98 1.77 15.12
C ILE A 129 -15.70 2.45 15.60
N ASP A 130 -15.44 2.34 16.90
CA ASP A 130 -14.16 2.68 17.51
C ASP A 130 -13.18 1.53 17.24
N PHE A 131 -12.52 1.57 16.09
CA PHE A 131 -11.51 0.60 15.67
C PHE A 131 -10.08 1.09 15.91
N ASN A 132 -9.42 0.57 16.93
CA ASN A 132 -8.02 0.90 17.17
C ASN A 132 -7.09 0.04 16.31
N LEU A 133 -6.65 0.58 15.18
CA LEU A 133 -5.65 -0.06 14.29
C LEU A 133 -4.33 -0.38 15.03
N ARG A 134 -4.04 0.32 16.13
CA ARG A 134 -2.89 0.03 17.00
C ARG A 134 -2.94 -1.39 17.55
N ASP A 135 -4.12 -1.86 17.93
CA ASP A 135 -4.27 -3.17 18.55
C ASP A 135 -3.94 -4.26 17.53
N PHE A 136 -4.38 -4.10 16.28
CA PHE A 136 -3.94 -4.95 15.17
C PHE A 136 -2.41 -4.92 14.99
N ILE A 137 -1.79 -3.74 14.96
CA ILE A 137 -0.33 -3.58 14.79
C ILE A 137 0.45 -4.26 15.91
N LEU A 138 0.00 -4.09 17.16
CA LEU A 138 0.65 -4.65 18.34
C LEU A 138 0.47 -6.17 18.42
N GLU A 139 -0.76 -6.66 18.26
CA GLU A 139 -1.09 -8.09 18.32
C GLU A 139 -0.36 -8.91 17.25
N ASN A 140 -0.14 -8.33 16.08
CA ASN A 140 0.48 -9.01 14.93
C ASN A 140 1.95 -8.65 14.74
N ASN A 141 2.56 -7.94 15.70
CA ASN A 141 3.98 -7.55 15.67
C ASN A 141 4.38 -6.83 14.35
N ILE A 142 3.51 -5.95 13.86
CA ILE A 142 3.62 -5.31 12.53
C ILE A 142 4.58 -4.11 12.56
N HIS A 143 4.96 -3.63 13.74
CA HIS A 143 5.75 -2.40 13.91
C HIS A 143 7.14 -2.40 13.23
N GLN A 144 7.66 -3.58 12.87
CA GLN A 144 8.93 -3.74 12.15
C GLN A 144 8.76 -4.03 10.65
N LYS A 145 7.51 -4.06 10.18
CA LYS A 145 7.16 -4.37 8.80
C LYS A 145 7.08 -3.09 7.97
N THR A 146 7.45 -3.22 6.71
CA THR A 146 7.38 -2.13 5.74
C THR A 146 5.96 -1.98 5.20
N LEU A 147 5.65 -0.82 4.60
CA LEU A 147 4.36 -0.61 3.94
C LEU A 147 4.13 -1.62 2.79
N PHE A 148 5.21 -2.08 2.14
CA PHE A 148 5.17 -3.17 1.17
C PHE A 148 4.62 -4.46 1.81
N ASN A 149 5.10 -4.82 3.00
CA ASN A 149 4.59 -5.99 3.71
C ASN A 149 3.12 -5.84 4.09
N TYR A 150 2.68 -4.63 4.45
CA TYR A 150 1.27 -4.35 4.75
C TYR A 150 0.36 -4.62 3.56
N PHE A 151 0.73 -4.15 2.37
CA PHE A 151 -0.04 -4.41 1.16
C PHE A 151 0.13 -5.85 0.64
N GLY A 152 1.00 -6.66 1.24
CA GLY A 152 1.15 -8.08 0.91
C GLY A 152 -0.07 -8.93 1.29
N ASN A 153 -0.32 -9.98 0.53
CA ASN A 153 -1.44 -10.92 0.70
C ASN A 153 -1.55 -11.48 2.14
N THR A 154 -0.43 -11.91 2.73
CA THR A 154 -0.39 -12.48 4.09
C THR A 154 -0.90 -11.47 5.12
N MET A 155 -0.42 -10.23 5.07
CA MET A 155 -0.83 -9.20 6.03
C MET A 155 -2.26 -8.74 5.79
N GLN A 156 -2.69 -8.62 4.54
CA GLN A 156 -4.08 -8.28 4.19
C GLN A 156 -5.06 -9.36 4.67
N LYS A 157 -4.72 -10.65 4.55
CA LYS A 157 -5.52 -11.75 5.12
C LYS A 157 -5.59 -11.68 6.65
N GLN A 158 -4.47 -11.41 7.33
CA GLN A 158 -4.44 -11.23 8.78
C GLN A 158 -5.33 -10.06 9.21
N PHE A 159 -5.21 -8.92 8.50
CA PHE A 159 -6.01 -7.74 8.74
C PHE A 159 -7.51 -7.99 8.53
N GLN A 160 -7.87 -8.62 7.43
CA GLN A 160 -9.25 -9.02 7.15
C GLN A 160 -9.83 -9.96 8.21
N ASN A 161 -9.04 -10.93 8.68
CA ASN A 161 -9.46 -11.83 9.76
C ASN A 161 -9.64 -11.09 11.09
N TYR A 162 -8.76 -10.14 11.39
CA TYR A 162 -8.88 -9.26 12.55
C TYR A 162 -10.17 -8.42 12.49
N LEU A 163 -10.45 -7.79 11.35
CA LEU A 163 -11.68 -7.03 11.13
C LEU A 163 -12.93 -7.91 11.26
N LYS A 164 -12.93 -9.13 10.69
CA LYS A 164 -14.04 -10.09 10.84
C LYS A 164 -14.31 -10.43 12.30
N LYS A 165 -13.25 -10.69 13.07
CA LYS A 165 -13.34 -11.06 14.49
C LYS A 165 -13.88 -9.92 15.35
N ASN A 166 -13.42 -8.69 15.11
CA ASN A 166 -13.65 -7.58 16.02
C ASN A 166 -14.79 -6.64 15.61
N LEU A 167 -15.11 -6.51 14.32
CA LEU A 167 -16.06 -5.50 13.84
C LEU A 167 -17.41 -6.03 13.38
N LYS A 168 -17.60 -7.36 13.24
CA LYS A 168 -18.86 -7.98 12.74
C LYS A 168 -19.44 -7.28 11.50
N VAL A 169 -18.57 -6.76 10.64
CA VAL A 169 -18.94 -5.95 9.47
C VAL A 169 -19.33 -6.82 8.28
N LYS A 170 -20.41 -6.43 7.58
CA LYS A 170 -20.89 -7.12 6.38
C LYS A 170 -20.00 -6.86 5.16
N ASP A 171 -19.38 -5.70 5.09
CA ASP A 171 -18.63 -5.24 3.92
C ASP A 171 -17.13 -5.08 4.23
N LEU A 172 -16.48 -6.22 4.40
CA LEU A 172 -15.08 -6.29 4.77
C LEU A 172 -14.14 -5.70 3.72
N GLU A 173 -14.48 -5.86 2.44
CA GLU A 173 -13.66 -5.41 1.33
C GLU A 173 -13.58 -3.88 1.30
N ASN A 174 -14.72 -3.19 1.40
CA ASN A 174 -14.73 -1.74 1.44
C ASN A 174 -14.00 -1.18 2.66
N ILE A 175 -14.16 -1.80 3.82
CA ILE A 175 -13.46 -1.38 5.04
C ILE A 175 -11.95 -1.57 4.89
N THR A 176 -11.53 -2.73 4.39
CA THR A 176 -10.12 -3.01 4.13
C THR A 176 -9.53 -1.96 3.18
N MET A 177 -10.27 -1.62 2.12
CA MET A 177 -9.87 -0.59 1.16
C MET A 177 -9.77 0.81 1.78
N LEU A 178 -10.65 1.15 2.73
CA LEU A 178 -10.56 2.43 3.47
C LEU A 178 -9.26 2.53 4.25
N PHE A 179 -8.88 1.48 4.99
CA PHE A 179 -7.60 1.44 5.72
C PHE A 179 -6.39 1.48 4.77
N ASN A 180 -6.45 0.74 3.67
CA ASN A 180 -5.40 0.77 2.66
C ASN A 180 -5.23 2.18 2.06
N THR A 181 -6.35 2.89 1.79
CA THR A 181 -6.35 4.26 1.28
C THR A 181 -5.78 5.24 2.32
N ALA A 182 -6.10 5.05 3.59
CA ALA A 182 -5.53 5.85 4.67
C ALA A 182 -4.01 5.70 4.79
N TYR A 183 -3.50 4.47 4.79
CA TYR A 183 -2.05 4.25 4.79
C TYR A 183 -1.36 4.87 3.58
N PHE A 184 -2.02 4.83 2.42
CA PHE A 184 -1.55 5.55 1.24
C PHE A 184 -1.41 7.04 1.53
N TYR A 185 -2.46 7.70 2.00
CA TYR A 185 -2.43 9.13 2.32
C TYR A 185 -1.38 9.51 3.36
N GLU A 186 -1.26 8.75 4.45
CA GLU A 186 -0.27 9.03 5.50
C GLU A 186 1.17 8.93 4.99
N SER A 187 1.40 8.05 4.03
CA SER A 187 2.74 7.84 3.50
C SER A 187 3.14 8.87 2.43
N LEU A 188 2.21 9.70 1.93
CA LEU A 188 2.47 10.55 0.76
C LEU A 188 3.45 11.70 1.03
N GLU A 189 3.49 12.23 2.24
CA GLU A 189 4.47 13.29 2.55
C GLU A 189 5.89 12.73 2.52
N GLY A 190 6.12 11.58 3.16
CA GLY A 190 7.39 10.87 3.07
C GLY A 190 7.71 10.40 1.64
N PHE A 191 6.69 10.04 0.86
CA PHE A 191 6.88 9.68 -0.55
C PHE A 191 7.34 10.89 -1.36
N LYS A 192 6.68 12.04 -1.19
CA LYS A 192 7.04 13.32 -1.82
C LYS A 192 8.49 13.70 -1.48
N GLU A 193 8.86 13.61 -0.21
CA GLU A 193 10.24 13.84 0.22
C GLU A 193 11.21 12.85 -0.46
N SER A 194 10.87 11.56 -0.48
CA SER A 194 11.69 10.50 -1.07
C SER A 194 11.97 10.72 -2.56
N ILE A 195 10.96 11.12 -3.34
CA ILE A 195 11.11 11.30 -4.79
C ILE A 195 11.69 12.66 -5.18
N SER A 196 11.67 13.65 -4.29
CA SER A 196 12.16 15.02 -4.56
C SER A 196 13.62 15.06 -5.03
N LYS A 197 14.44 14.12 -4.56
CA LYS A 197 15.88 14.00 -4.88
C LYS A 197 16.16 12.99 -6.00
N THR A 198 15.14 12.57 -6.73
CA THR A 198 15.25 11.53 -7.76
C THR A 198 14.81 12.07 -9.13
N LYS A 199 15.05 11.28 -10.18
CA LYS A 199 14.50 11.57 -11.53
C LYS A 199 12.97 11.63 -11.58
N ASN A 200 12.27 11.16 -10.53
CA ASN A 200 10.82 11.15 -10.44
C ASN A 200 10.26 12.43 -9.77
N SER A 201 11.08 13.44 -9.48
CA SER A 201 10.63 14.70 -8.87
C SER A 201 9.53 15.40 -9.65
N TYR A 202 9.48 15.24 -10.98
CA TYR A 202 8.41 15.77 -11.84
C TYR A 202 7.00 15.28 -11.46
N LEU A 203 6.89 14.14 -10.78
CA LEU A 203 5.61 13.63 -10.29
C LEU A 203 5.01 14.53 -9.21
N ILE A 204 5.85 15.27 -8.47
CA ILE A 204 5.41 16.25 -7.47
C ILE A 204 4.63 17.35 -8.19
N ASP A 205 5.19 17.91 -9.26
CA ASP A 205 4.54 18.96 -10.03
C ASP A 205 3.30 18.43 -10.77
N LYS A 206 3.38 17.24 -11.38
CA LYS A 206 2.24 16.60 -12.07
C LYS A 206 1.04 16.41 -11.14
N TYR A 207 1.29 16.04 -9.90
CA TYR A 207 0.25 15.69 -8.92
C TYR A 207 0.16 16.68 -7.75
N ASP A 208 0.66 17.90 -7.88
CA ASP A 208 0.69 18.89 -6.79
C ASP A 208 -0.72 19.11 -6.19
N LYS A 209 -1.73 19.25 -7.05
CA LYS A 209 -3.13 19.35 -6.62
C LYS A 209 -3.62 18.10 -5.87
N SER A 210 -3.21 16.91 -6.31
CA SER A 210 -3.59 15.66 -5.64
C SER A 210 -2.89 15.54 -4.29
N PHE A 211 -1.59 15.83 -4.22
CA PHE A 211 -0.87 15.91 -2.96
C PHE A 211 -1.55 16.91 -2.02
N TYR A 212 -1.87 18.13 -2.47
CA TYR A 212 -2.57 19.14 -1.67
C TYR A 212 -3.96 18.69 -1.22
N LEU A 213 -4.77 18.12 -2.11
CA LEU A 213 -6.10 17.60 -1.77
C LEU A 213 -6.00 16.51 -0.70
N ILE A 214 -5.01 15.62 -0.83
CA ILE A 214 -4.80 14.51 0.08
C ILE A 214 -4.27 15.01 1.43
N SER A 215 -3.36 15.99 1.46
CA SER A 215 -2.94 16.66 2.69
C SER A 215 -4.13 17.34 3.39
N ASN A 216 -5.08 17.89 2.64
CA ASN A 216 -6.31 18.45 3.22
C ASN A 216 -7.30 17.39 3.70
N ILE A 217 -7.38 16.23 3.04
CA ILE A 217 -8.14 15.08 3.57
C ILE A 217 -7.53 14.64 4.90
N LYS A 218 -6.20 14.55 5.00
CA LYS A 218 -5.49 14.32 6.26
C LYS A 218 -5.87 15.36 7.32
N GLN A 219 -5.92 16.64 7.00
CA GLN A 219 -6.33 17.69 7.97
C GLN A 219 -7.81 17.60 8.36
N LYS A 220 -8.71 17.32 7.42
CA LYS A 220 -10.16 17.22 7.69
C LYS A 220 -10.51 16.04 8.56
N ILE A 221 -9.93 14.88 8.29
CA ILE A 221 -10.11 13.69 9.13
C ILE A 221 -9.64 14.00 10.56
N ASN A 222 -8.60 14.84 10.74
CA ASN A 222 -8.04 15.18 12.05
C ASN A 222 -8.99 16.11 12.80
N ASN A 223 -9.47 17.15 12.13
CA ASN A 223 -10.37 18.14 12.71
C ASN A 223 -11.73 17.57 13.11
N ASP A 224 -12.31 16.68 12.29
CA ASP A 224 -13.59 16.01 12.58
C ASP A 224 -13.51 15.07 13.79
N TYR A 225 -12.32 14.51 14.08
CA TYR A 225 -12.08 13.67 15.26
C TYR A 225 -12.01 14.49 16.55
N PHE A 226 -11.22 15.59 16.54
CA PHE A 226 -11.07 16.44 17.71
C PHE A 226 -12.41 17.06 18.11
N THR A 227 -13.16 17.61 17.17
CA THR A 227 -14.49 18.20 17.45
C THR A 227 -15.50 17.19 17.99
N LYS A 228 -15.46 15.92 17.58
CA LYS A 228 -16.40 14.89 18.08
C LYS A 228 -16.02 14.29 19.42
N LYS A 229 -14.73 14.15 19.72
CA LYS A 229 -14.27 13.56 21.00
C LYS A 229 -14.29 14.55 22.15
N HIS A 230 -14.13 15.82 21.82
CA HIS A 230 -13.92 16.87 22.80
C HIS A 230 -15.07 17.88 22.89
N GLY A 231 -16.08 17.80 22.01
CA GLY A 231 -17.04 18.90 21.84
C GLY A 231 -16.37 20.05 21.11
N THR A 232 -17.15 20.97 20.56
CA THR A 232 -16.60 22.26 20.09
C THR A 232 -15.86 22.92 21.25
N ASP A 233 -14.74 23.60 21.01
CA ASP A 233 -13.88 24.18 22.08
C ASP A 233 -14.68 25.00 23.13
N ASP A 234 -15.83 25.56 22.75
CA ASP A 234 -16.79 26.23 23.64
C ASP A 234 -17.40 25.33 24.74
N GLU A 235 -17.56 24.02 24.51
CA GLU A 235 -18.09 23.06 25.49
C GLU A 235 -17.04 22.60 26.50
N ILE A 236 -15.77 22.51 26.09
CA ILE A 236 -14.65 22.25 27.01
C ILE A 236 -14.39 23.47 27.88
N PHE A 237 -14.38 24.67 27.30
CA PHE A 237 -14.12 25.90 28.03
C PHE A 237 -15.16 26.12 29.14
N ASN A 238 -16.43 25.78 28.89
CA ASN A 238 -17.51 25.86 29.89
C ASN A 238 -17.52 24.72 30.93
N LYS A 239 -16.80 23.61 30.69
CA LYS A 239 -16.72 22.48 31.61
C LYS A 239 -15.65 22.66 32.69
N TYR A 240 -14.63 23.50 32.44
CA TYR A 240 -13.52 23.75 33.37
C TYR A 240 -13.60 25.09 34.12
N LEU A 241 -14.70 25.85 33.97
CA LEU A 241 -14.99 27.10 34.70
C LEU A 241 -16.24 27.01 35.60
N LYS A 242 -16.60 25.81 36.06
CA LYS A 242 -17.57 25.61 37.16
C LYS A 242 -16.92 24.90 38.34
#